data_AF-A0A9X3HAT9-F1
#
_entry.id   AF-A0A9X3HAT9-F1
#
_cell.length_a   1.000
_cell.length_b   1.000
_cell.length_c   1.000
_cell.angle_alpha   90.00
_cell.angle_beta   90.00
_cell.angle_gamma   90.00
#
_symmetry.space_group_name_H-M   'P 1'
#
loop_
_entity.id
_entity.type
_entity.pdbx_description
1 polymer ?
#
loop_
_entity_poly.entity_id
_entity_poly.type
_entity_poly.pdbx_seq_one_letter_code
_entity_poly.pdbx_strand_id
1 'polypeptide(L)'
;MKKRFLITALIICFCGAIVSCKPKEKPEEKSKDNSQVNVKEKKVKENIQEDNSDKKEDKKSEENKEEKGLNFVIKDLGNNNVKMIVKKGSKMPFDIYTVGMEFKLKMDGKEYSVKDAISNGILDEDKLLQKLEQDKKDNKSTSEMYKDGGTIIYRYKDYSIVKYNTVDGDEDMYITKEKDLDSLEKILNKN
;
A
#
# COMPACT_ATOMS: atom_id res chain seq x y z
N MET A 1 13.15 6.84 -55.90
CA MET A 1 11.79 7.29 -56.29
C MET A 1 11.00 7.61 -55.03
N LYS A 2 10.28 8.73 -55.06
CA LYS A 2 9.72 9.47 -53.91
C LYS A 2 8.52 8.74 -53.30
N LYS A 3 8.50 8.47 -51.99
CA LYS A 3 7.28 8.10 -51.25
C LYS A 3 6.75 9.35 -50.55
N ARG A 4 5.62 9.86 -51.05
CA ARG A 4 4.90 11.00 -50.49
C ARG A 4 4.00 10.51 -49.36
N PHE A 5 4.19 11.03 -48.16
CA PHE A 5 3.24 10.88 -47.05
C PHE A 5 2.03 11.79 -47.31
N LEU A 6 0.84 11.21 -47.25
CA LEU A 6 -0.45 11.90 -47.39
C LEU A 6 -1.00 12.10 -45.97
N ILE A 7 -1.07 13.35 -45.54
CA ILE A 7 -1.68 13.79 -44.28
C ILE A 7 -3.17 14.01 -44.58
N THR A 8 -4.04 13.24 -43.95
CA THR A 8 -5.49 13.47 -44.01
C THR A 8 -5.93 14.05 -42.67
N ALA A 9 -6.13 15.36 -42.63
CA ALA A 9 -6.81 16.05 -41.56
C ALA A 9 -8.32 15.77 -41.67
N LEU A 10 -8.96 15.34 -40.58
CA LEU A 10 -10.42 15.35 -40.48
C LEU A 10 -10.81 16.33 -39.38
N ILE A 11 -11.22 17.51 -39.83
CA ILE A 11 -11.89 18.55 -39.04
C ILE A 11 -13.37 18.17 -39.03
N ILE A 12 -13.97 17.98 -37.85
CA ILE A 12 -15.42 18.04 -37.69
C ILE A 12 -15.73 19.17 -36.70
N CYS A 13 -16.39 20.18 -37.26
CA CYS A 13 -16.79 21.42 -36.62
C CYS A 13 -18.18 21.26 -35.98
N PHE A 14 -18.30 21.78 -34.75
CA PHE A 14 -19.44 22.33 -34.01
C PHE A 14 -20.88 22.19 -34.54
N CYS A 15 -21.82 21.95 -33.61
CA CYS A 15 -22.95 22.87 -33.34
C CYS A 15 -23.81 22.47 -32.12
N GLY A 16 -24.06 23.46 -31.24
CA GLY A 16 -25.25 23.67 -30.38
C GLY A 16 -25.52 22.68 -29.23
N ALA A 17 -25.94 23.07 -28.03
CA ALA A 17 -26.61 24.29 -27.61
C ALA A 17 -26.19 24.70 -26.19
N ILE A 18 -26.05 26.02 -26.04
CA ILE A 18 -25.88 26.76 -24.80
C ILE A 18 -27.30 27.18 -24.37
N VAL A 19 -27.75 26.75 -23.19
CA VAL A 19 -28.99 27.25 -22.56
C VAL A 19 -28.58 27.62 -21.12
N SER A 20 -28.21 28.89 -20.90
CA SER A 20 -29.06 30.00 -20.45
C SER A 20 -29.15 30.07 -18.92
N CYS A 21 -28.36 30.98 -18.33
CA CYS A 21 -28.55 31.47 -16.97
C CYS A 21 -29.62 32.58 -16.97
N LYS A 22 -30.60 32.51 -16.06
CA LYS A 22 -31.14 33.68 -15.33
C LYS A 22 -31.64 33.28 -13.92
N PRO A 23 -31.64 34.21 -12.93
CA PRO A 23 -31.83 33.93 -11.50
C PRO A 23 -33.19 34.40 -10.90
N LYS A 24 -33.39 34.06 -9.60
CA LYS A 24 -34.45 34.42 -8.61
C LYS A 24 -35.70 33.50 -8.62
N GLU A 25 -36.32 33.11 -7.50
CA GLU A 25 -36.63 33.82 -6.23
C GLU A 25 -36.59 32.92 -4.96
N LYS A 26 -36.44 33.56 -3.79
CA LYS A 26 -36.65 33.03 -2.43
C LYS A 26 -38.15 32.75 -2.16
N PRO A 27 -38.47 31.92 -1.16
CA PRO A 27 -39.12 32.48 0.03
C PRO A 27 -38.36 32.19 1.33
N GLU A 28 -38.37 33.19 2.20
CA GLU A 28 -37.99 33.12 3.62
C GLU A 28 -39.02 32.29 4.39
N GLU A 29 -38.61 31.48 5.37
CA GLU A 29 -38.92 31.77 6.77
C GLU A 29 -38.07 30.94 7.73
N LYS A 30 -37.92 31.52 8.92
CA LYS A 30 -36.97 31.24 9.99
C LYS A 30 -37.35 29.99 10.79
N SER A 31 -36.35 29.29 11.31
CA SER A 31 -36.35 29.01 12.75
C SER A 31 -34.91 28.95 13.28
N LYS A 32 -34.79 29.48 14.50
CA LYS A 32 -33.56 29.60 15.28
C LYS A 32 -33.24 28.24 15.88
N ASP A 33 -31.98 27.85 15.91
CA ASP A 33 -31.45 27.31 17.16
C ASP A 33 -29.94 27.58 17.30
N ASN A 34 -29.59 28.11 18.47
CA ASN A 34 -28.23 28.20 18.95
C ASN A 34 -27.77 26.77 19.25
N SER A 35 -26.59 26.37 18.80
CA SER A 35 -25.73 25.58 19.70
C SER A 35 -24.28 25.55 19.25
N GLN A 36 -23.47 25.75 20.26
CA GLN A 36 -22.02 25.84 20.29
C GLN A 36 -21.33 24.66 19.59
N VAL A 37 -20.24 25.01 18.91
CA VAL A 37 -19.14 24.11 18.59
C VAL A 37 -18.64 23.45 19.87
N ASN A 38 -18.65 22.12 19.92
CA ASN A 38 -17.74 21.37 20.77
C ASN A 38 -17.10 20.24 19.95
N VAL A 39 -15.79 20.37 19.77
CA VAL A 39 -14.91 19.38 19.16
C VAL A 39 -14.83 18.17 20.07
N LYS A 40 -15.20 16.98 19.57
CA LYS A 40 -14.67 15.73 20.09
C LYS A 40 -14.29 14.81 18.93
N GLU A 41 -13.02 14.39 18.98
CA GLU A 41 -12.38 13.41 18.11
C GLU A 41 -13.29 12.22 17.83
N LYS A 42 -13.48 11.89 16.55
CA LYS A 42 -14.09 10.61 16.14
C LYS A 42 -13.02 9.75 15.49
N LYS A 43 -12.29 9.02 16.34
CA LYS A 43 -11.51 7.83 15.98
C LYS A 43 -12.52 6.78 15.50
N VAL A 44 -12.56 6.51 14.20
CA VAL A 44 -13.44 5.47 13.66
C VAL A 44 -12.78 4.13 13.93
N LYS A 45 -13.13 3.51 15.06
CA LYS A 45 -13.00 2.08 15.29
C LYS A 45 -14.26 1.42 14.74
N GLU A 46 -14.16 0.65 13.67
CA GLU A 46 -15.13 -0.41 13.41
C GLU A 46 -14.67 -1.66 14.15
N ASN A 47 -15.48 -2.10 15.11
CA ASN A 47 -15.62 -3.49 15.52
C ASN A 47 -16.85 -3.61 16.42
N ILE A 48 -17.70 -4.60 16.12
CA ILE A 48 -18.22 -5.63 17.05
C ILE A 48 -18.97 -6.65 16.17
N GLN A 49 -18.47 -7.87 16.12
CA GLN A 49 -19.22 -8.96 16.75
C GLN A 49 -18.22 -10.00 17.29
N GLU A 50 -18.20 -10.08 18.62
CA GLU A 50 -17.56 -11.14 19.39
C GLU A 50 -18.39 -12.42 19.23
N ASP A 51 -17.72 -13.53 18.91
CA ASP A 51 -18.20 -14.85 19.30
C ASP A 51 -17.07 -15.53 20.08
N ASN A 52 -17.30 -15.69 21.38
CA ASN A 52 -16.50 -16.53 22.26
C ASN A 52 -16.81 -18.00 21.94
N SER A 53 -15.80 -18.75 21.52
CA SER A 53 -15.80 -20.20 21.72
C SER A 53 -14.41 -20.67 22.09
N ASP A 54 -14.26 -21.00 23.37
CA ASP A 54 -13.17 -21.83 23.90
C ASP A 54 -13.15 -23.19 23.18
N LYS A 55 -12.00 -23.54 22.59
CA LYS A 55 -11.50 -24.93 22.61
C LYS A 55 -10.04 -25.04 22.18
N LYS A 56 -9.24 -25.44 23.18
CA LYS A 56 -8.15 -26.41 23.18
C LYS A 56 -7.11 -26.41 22.05
N GLU A 57 -5.87 -26.32 22.53
CA GLU A 57 -4.62 -26.69 21.86
C GLU A 57 -4.75 -27.95 20.99
N ASP A 58 -4.31 -27.83 19.75
CA ASP A 58 -3.66 -28.92 19.04
C ASP A 58 -2.34 -28.38 18.48
N LYS A 59 -1.24 -28.82 19.09
CA LYS A 59 0.10 -28.74 18.50
C LYS A 59 0.10 -29.53 17.20
N LYS A 60 -0.19 -28.86 16.10
CA LYS A 60 0.09 -29.40 14.77
C LYS A 60 1.50 -28.98 14.40
N SER A 61 2.42 -29.93 14.45
CA SER A 61 3.70 -29.85 13.77
C SER A 61 3.44 -29.42 12.32
N GLU A 62 3.88 -28.22 11.96
CA GLU A 62 3.86 -27.73 10.58
C GLU A 62 4.80 -28.61 9.76
N GLU A 63 4.23 -29.65 9.14
CA GLU A 63 4.81 -30.24 7.96
C GLU A 63 4.97 -29.13 6.93
N ASN A 64 6.22 -28.87 6.54
CA ASN A 64 6.61 -27.96 5.47
C ASN A 64 5.93 -28.38 4.15
N LYS A 65 4.68 -27.99 3.94
CA LYS A 65 4.11 -27.90 2.60
C LYS A 65 4.82 -26.74 1.93
N GLU A 66 5.61 -27.03 0.91
CA GLU A 66 6.17 -25.99 0.05
C GLU A 66 5.02 -25.17 -0.53
N GLU A 67 4.84 -23.95 -0.02
CA GLU A 67 3.86 -23.02 -0.56
C GLU A 67 4.26 -22.69 -2.00
N LYS A 68 3.41 -23.08 -2.96
CA LYS A 68 3.61 -22.77 -4.37
C LYS A 68 3.49 -21.26 -4.59
N GLY A 69 4.36 -20.70 -5.43
CA GLY A 69 4.35 -19.29 -5.79
C GLY A 69 5.38 -18.44 -5.04
N LEU A 70 5.23 -17.11 -5.18
CA LEU A 70 6.11 -16.12 -4.56
C LEU A 70 5.94 -16.18 -3.05
N ASN A 71 7.03 -16.19 -2.29
CA ASN A 71 7.02 -16.13 -0.83
C ASN A 71 8.10 -15.17 -0.32
N PHE A 72 7.87 -14.63 0.87
CA PHE A 72 8.81 -13.74 1.55
C PHE A 72 9.69 -14.52 2.54
N VAL A 73 10.99 -14.32 2.45
CA VAL A 73 11.97 -14.87 3.39
C VAL A 73 12.59 -13.69 4.13
N ILE A 74 12.34 -13.65 5.44
CA ILE A 74 12.69 -12.53 6.32
C ILE A 74 13.62 -13.04 7.41
N LYS A 75 14.66 -12.26 7.70
CA LYS A 75 15.52 -12.48 8.87
C LYS A 75 15.78 -11.17 9.58
N ASP A 76 15.47 -11.12 10.88
CA ASP A 76 15.85 -10.01 11.75
C ASP A 76 17.37 -10.03 11.99
N LEU A 77 18.00 -8.87 11.82
CA LEU A 77 19.44 -8.67 12.01
C LEU A 77 19.78 -8.08 13.38
N GLY A 78 18.77 -7.80 14.22
CA GLY A 78 18.94 -7.31 15.59
C GLY A 78 19.43 -5.86 15.68
N ASN A 79 19.27 -5.07 14.61
CA ASN A 79 19.65 -3.66 14.56
C ASN A 79 18.53 -2.83 13.89
N ASN A 80 18.75 -1.52 13.71
CA ASN A 80 17.80 -0.60 13.08
C ASN A 80 18.40 0.08 11.84
N ASN A 81 19.40 -0.55 11.21
CA ASN A 81 20.08 0.06 10.07
C ASN A 81 19.13 0.11 8.88
N VAL A 82 19.01 1.29 8.26
CA VAL A 82 18.23 1.49 7.05
C VAL A 82 19.12 1.19 5.84
N LYS A 83 18.69 0.29 4.98
CA LYS A 83 19.42 -0.11 3.77
C LYS A 83 18.51 -0.12 2.57
N MET A 84 18.82 0.70 1.57
CA MET A 84 18.19 0.59 0.26
C MET A 84 18.61 -0.72 -0.41
N ILE A 85 17.64 -1.56 -0.74
CA ILE A 85 17.84 -2.84 -1.42
C ILE A 85 17.36 -2.80 -2.87
N VAL A 86 16.50 -1.86 -3.25
CA VAL A 86 16.12 -1.60 -4.65
C VAL A 86 16.05 -0.10 -4.85
N LYS A 87 16.61 0.37 -5.96
CA LYS A 87 16.43 1.74 -6.43
C LYS A 87 15.32 1.75 -7.47
N LYS A 88 14.46 2.76 -7.44
CA LYS A 88 13.33 2.97 -8.33
C LYS A 88 13.74 2.89 -9.80
N GLY A 89 12.86 2.30 -10.58
CA GLY A 89 13.04 2.07 -12.01
C GLY A 89 11.75 1.62 -12.67
N SER A 90 11.82 1.24 -13.95
CA SER A 90 10.61 0.98 -14.74
C SER A 90 9.75 -0.20 -14.26
N LYS A 91 10.33 -1.17 -13.54
CA LYS A 91 9.63 -2.35 -13.00
C LYS A 91 9.17 -2.18 -11.55
N MET A 92 9.69 -1.16 -10.88
CA MET A 92 9.46 -0.88 -9.47
C MET A 92 9.53 0.64 -9.28
N PRO A 93 8.39 1.35 -9.28
CA PRO A 93 8.39 2.81 -9.38
C PRO A 93 8.80 3.54 -8.08
N PHE A 94 9.15 2.80 -7.03
CA PHE A 94 9.57 3.30 -5.72
C PHE A 94 10.89 2.66 -5.27
N ASP A 95 11.60 3.32 -4.36
CA ASP A 95 12.76 2.70 -3.71
C ASP A 95 12.26 1.69 -2.66
N ILE A 96 13.03 0.62 -2.44
CA ILE A 96 12.71 -0.37 -1.40
C ILE A 96 13.86 -0.41 -0.40
N TYR A 97 13.51 -0.25 0.86
CA TYR A 97 14.41 -0.25 1.99
C TYR A 97 14.11 -1.41 2.94
N THR A 98 15.14 -1.91 3.61
CA THR A 98 14.99 -2.73 4.82
C THR A 98 15.46 -1.94 6.03
N VAL A 99 14.82 -2.15 7.18
CA VAL A 99 15.19 -1.57 8.46
C VAL A 99 15.51 -2.70 9.42
N GLY A 100 16.81 -2.94 9.64
CA GLY A 100 17.25 -4.02 10.53
C GLY A 100 16.95 -5.43 10.03
N MET A 101 16.65 -5.60 8.76
CA MET A 101 16.20 -6.88 8.19
C MET A 101 16.97 -7.28 6.93
N GLU A 102 17.12 -8.59 6.76
CA GLU A 102 17.38 -9.21 5.46
C GLU A 102 16.04 -9.65 4.84
N PHE A 103 15.82 -9.25 3.59
CA PHE A 103 14.60 -9.56 2.84
C PHE A 103 14.96 -10.23 1.51
N LYS A 104 14.42 -11.42 1.30
CA LYS A 104 14.58 -12.23 0.11
C LYS A 104 13.22 -12.74 -0.35
N LEU A 105 13.18 -13.17 -1.60
CA LEU A 105 12.02 -13.82 -2.20
C LEU A 105 12.33 -15.29 -2.43
N LYS A 106 11.35 -16.16 -2.21
CA LYS A 106 11.42 -17.56 -2.60
C LYS A 106 10.37 -17.82 -3.67
N MET A 107 10.79 -18.35 -4.81
CA MET A 107 9.90 -18.78 -5.90
C MET A 107 10.30 -20.21 -6.28
N ASP A 108 9.35 -21.13 -6.19
CA ASP A 108 9.52 -22.55 -6.54
C ASP A 108 10.77 -23.19 -5.90
N GLY A 109 10.91 -23.00 -4.58
CA GLY A 109 12.03 -23.57 -3.83
C GLY A 109 13.33 -22.77 -3.89
N LYS A 110 13.49 -21.85 -4.85
CA LYS A 110 14.72 -21.05 -5.02
C LYS A 110 14.61 -19.66 -4.43
N GLU A 111 15.64 -19.24 -3.70
CA GLU A 111 15.74 -17.89 -3.15
C GLU A 111 16.40 -16.91 -4.12
N TYR A 112 15.92 -15.66 -4.08
CA TYR A 112 16.39 -14.54 -4.87
C TYR A 112 16.53 -13.31 -3.97
N SER A 113 17.55 -12.49 -4.22
CA SER A 113 17.50 -11.11 -3.75
C SER A 113 16.38 -10.36 -4.49
N VAL A 114 15.84 -9.29 -3.89
CA VAL A 114 14.78 -8.51 -4.55
C VAL A 114 15.27 -7.93 -5.89
N LYS A 115 16.53 -7.48 -5.98
CA LYS A 115 17.13 -7.00 -7.24
C LYS A 115 17.18 -8.09 -8.31
N ASP A 116 17.59 -9.30 -7.94
CA ASP A 116 17.69 -10.41 -8.89
C ASP A 116 16.31 -10.86 -9.36
N ALA A 117 15.32 -10.90 -8.46
CA ALA A 117 13.96 -11.23 -8.81
C ALA A 117 13.34 -10.23 -9.81
N ILE A 118 13.59 -8.94 -9.62
CA ILE A 118 13.16 -7.89 -10.57
C ILE A 118 13.86 -8.05 -11.92
N SER A 119 15.17 -8.28 -11.90
CA SER A 119 15.98 -8.44 -13.11
C SER A 119 15.52 -9.65 -13.93
N ASN A 120 15.22 -10.77 -13.26
CA ASN A 120 14.72 -12.01 -13.86
C ASN A 120 13.22 -11.98 -14.22
N GLY A 121 12.51 -10.87 -13.97
CA GLY A 121 11.07 -10.75 -14.27
C GLY A 121 10.17 -11.58 -13.34
N ILE A 122 10.72 -12.07 -12.24
CA ILE A 122 10.00 -12.82 -11.20
C ILE A 122 9.14 -11.85 -10.38
N LEU A 123 9.67 -10.66 -10.10
CA LEU A 123 8.99 -9.61 -9.35
C LEU A 123 8.87 -8.33 -10.19
N ASP A 124 7.72 -7.70 -10.10
CA ASP A 124 7.42 -6.33 -10.50
C ASP A 124 6.42 -5.77 -9.46
N GLU A 125 6.04 -4.50 -9.62
CA GLU A 125 5.07 -3.85 -8.74
C GLU A 125 3.76 -4.63 -8.64
N ASP A 126 3.16 -5.00 -9.78
CA ASP A 126 1.87 -5.68 -9.81
C ASP A 126 1.92 -7.01 -9.04
N LYS A 127 2.96 -7.82 -9.24
CA LYS A 127 3.14 -9.09 -8.51
C LYS A 127 3.37 -8.87 -7.03
N LEU A 128 4.11 -7.82 -6.65
CA LEU A 128 4.34 -7.48 -5.25
C LEU A 128 3.02 -7.11 -4.56
N LEU A 129 2.25 -6.19 -5.15
CA LEU A 129 0.96 -5.75 -4.61
C LEU A 129 -0.06 -6.90 -4.60
N GLN A 130 -0.12 -7.72 -5.66
CA GLN A 130 -0.96 -8.91 -5.69
C GLN A 130 -0.62 -9.88 -4.56
N LYS A 131 0.66 -10.08 -4.25
CA LYS A 131 1.08 -10.93 -3.13
C LYS A 131 0.66 -10.35 -1.79
N LEU A 132 0.84 -9.06 -1.57
CA LEU A 132 0.42 -8.39 -0.32
C LEU A 132 -1.09 -8.53 -0.10
N GLU A 133 -1.89 -8.32 -1.15
CA GLU A 133 -3.35 -8.48 -1.07
C GLU A 133 -3.77 -9.95 -0.91
N GLN A 134 -3.06 -10.89 -1.54
CA GLN A 134 -3.33 -12.32 -1.35
C GLN A 134 -3.00 -12.76 0.07
N ASP A 135 -1.87 -12.32 0.64
CA ASP A 135 -1.50 -12.64 2.01
C ASP A 135 -2.49 -12.10 3.03
N LYS A 136 -3.07 -10.93 2.76
CA LYS A 136 -4.18 -10.41 3.56
C LYS A 136 -5.42 -11.30 3.47
N LYS A 137 -5.82 -11.73 2.27
CA LYS A 137 -6.96 -12.64 2.07
C LYS A 137 -6.75 -13.99 2.73
N ASP A 138 -5.50 -14.47 2.75
CA ASP A 138 -5.11 -15.74 3.37
C ASP A 138 -4.88 -15.60 4.89
N ASN A 139 -5.18 -14.44 5.49
CA ASN A 139 -4.97 -14.14 6.91
C ASN A 139 -3.51 -14.27 7.38
N LYS A 140 -2.54 -14.18 6.46
CA LYS A 140 -1.09 -14.13 6.76
C LYS A 140 -0.65 -12.74 7.20
N SER A 141 -1.40 -11.71 6.80
CA SER A 141 -1.20 -10.34 7.23
C SER A 141 -2.51 -9.60 7.50
N THR A 142 -2.42 -8.49 8.24
CA THR A 142 -3.48 -7.48 8.35
C THR A 142 -3.00 -6.17 7.71
N SER A 143 -3.91 -5.27 7.36
CA SER A 143 -3.55 -3.98 6.75
C SER A 143 -4.21 -2.80 7.46
N GLU A 144 -3.50 -1.68 7.61
CA GLU A 144 -4.06 -0.40 8.06
C GLU A 144 -3.61 0.71 7.12
N MET A 145 -4.51 1.63 6.77
CA MET A 145 -4.25 2.78 5.93
C MET A 145 -4.26 4.06 6.77
N TYR A 146 -3.24 4.90 6.58
CA TYR A 146 -3.08 6.18 7.25
C TYR A 146 -3.59 7.33 6.38
N LYS A 147 -3.95 8.45 7.02
CA LYS A 147 -4.48 9.66 6.38
C LYS A 147 -3.38 10.70 6.09
N ASP A 148 -2.19 10.22 5.77
CA ASP A 148 -0.93 10.96 5.61
C ASP A 148 -0.52 11.15 4.15
N GLY A 149 -1.39 10.78 3.21
CA GLY A 149 -1.03 10.59 1.80
C GLY A 149 -1.39 9.18 1.30
N GLY A 150 -1.77 8.30 2.23
CA GLY A 150 -2.24 6.96 1.92
C GLY A 150 -1.18 5.91 2.19
N THR A 151 -0.37 6.09 3.24
CA THR A 151 0.52 5.04 3.73
C THR A 151 -0.31 3.82 4.10
N ILE A 152 0.16 2.63 3.73
CA ILE A 152 -0.45 1.36 4.10
C ILE A 152 0.59 0.49 4.78
N ILE A 153 0.27 0.00 5.98
CA ILE A 153 1.10 -0.98 6.69
C ILE A 153 0.45 -2.35 6.59
N TYR A 154 1.15 -3.30 5.97
CA TYR A 154 0.84 -4.73 5.98
C TYR A 154 1.60 -5.42 7.12
N ARG A 155 0.89 -5.88 8.15
CA ARG A 155 1.47 -6.49 9.36
C ARG A 155 1.43 -8.01 9.26
N TYR A 156 2.60 -8.61 9.20
CA TYR A 156 2.78 -10.05 9.41
C TYR A 156 3.04 -10.32 10.88
N LYS A 157 3.22 -11.59 11.26
CA LYS A 157 3.55 -11.98 12.64
C LYS A 157 4.83 -11.29 13.13
N ASP A 158 5.92 -11.44 12.38
CA ASP A 158 7.27 -11.05 12.86
C ASP A 158 7.83 -9.79 12.17
N TYR A 159 7.18 -9.30 11.12
CA TYR A 159 7.61 -8.10 10.38
C TYR A 159 6.40 -7.34 9.82
N SER A 160 6.67 -6.21 9.16
CA SER A 160 5.71 -5.41 8.42
C SER A 160 6.31 -4.98 7.08
N ILE A 161 5.45 -4.81 6.10
CA ILE A 161 5.77 -4.15 4.83
C ILE A 161 4.95 -2.86 4.79
N VAL A 162 5.62 -1.72 4.67
CA VAL A 162 5.00 -0.40 4.68
C VAL A 162 5.12 0.19 3.28
N LYS A 163 3.99 0.36 2.60
CA LYS A 163 3.91 1.24 1.43
C LYS A 163 3.76 2.66 1.97
N TYR A 164 4.88 3.38 2.07
CA TYR A 164 4.95 4.72 2.64
C TYR A 164 4.60 5.74 1.56
N ASN A 165 3.54 6.52 1.78
CA ASN A 165 3.06 7.55 0.86
C ASN A 165 2.78 8.83 1.65
N THR A 166 3.41 9.94 1.26
CA THR A 166 3.14 11.26 1.83
C THR A 166 2.37 12.15 0.87
N VAL A 167 1.68 13.16 1.40
CA VAL A 167 1.05 14.22 0.59
C VAL A 167 2.07 14.97 -0.29
N ASP A 168 3.32 15.04 0.16
CA ASP A 168 4.41 15.71 -0.55
C ASP A 168 5.02 14.86 -1.68
N GLY A 169 4.55 13.61 -1.84
CA GLY A 169 4.88 12.75 -2.98
C GLY A 169 6.06 11.81 -2.75
N ASP A 170 6.46 11.58 -1.50
CA ASP A 170 7.41 10.51 -1.18
C ASP A 170 6.67 9.17 -1.26
N GLU A 171 7.06 8.33 -2.21
CA GLU A 171 6.51 6.97 -2.40
C GLU A 171 7.66 5.97 -2.36
N ASP A 172 7.78 5.30 -1.21
CA ASP A 172 8.82 4.32 -0.91
C ASP A 172 8.22 3.10 -0.21
N MET A 173 8.98 2.00 -0.17
CA MET A 173 8.58 0.80 0.56
C MET A 173 9.60 0.40 1.62
N TYR A 174 9.12 0.10 2.82
CA TYR A 174 9.96 -0.32 3.95
C TYR A 174 9.59 -1.71 4.43
N ILE A 175 10.59 -2.57 4.62
CA ILE A 175 10.46 -3.86 5.31
C ILE A 175 11.13 -3.74 6.67
N THR A 176 10.35 -3.93 7.74
CA THR A 176 10.77 -3.63 9.11
C THR A 176 10.11 -4.55 10.14
N LYS A 177 10.66 -4.65 11.36
CA LYS A 177 9.98 -5.31 12.49
C LYS A 177 8.87 -4.45 13.09
N GLU A 178 8.96 -3.13 12.91
CA GLU A 178 8.03 -2.17 13.51
C GLU A 178 6.59 -2.42 13.03
N LYS A 179 5.62 -2.27 13.94
CA LYS A 179 4.21 -2.60 13.69
C LYS A 179 3.33 -1.37 13.52
N ASP A 180 3.89 -0.18 13.67
CA ASP A 180 3.20 1.09 13.56
C ASP A 180 4.10 2.13 12.89
N LEU A 181 3.46 3.14 12.29
CA LEU A 181 4.13 4.18 11.53
C LEU A 181 5.05 5.04 12.40
N ASP A 182 4.57 5.48 13.58
CA ASP A 182 5.33 6.32 14.50
C ASP A 182 6.68 5.69 14.90
N SER A 183 6.70 4.37 15.12
CA SER A 183 7.92 3.63 15.47
C SER A 183 8.90 3.55 14.31
N LEU A 184 8.41 3.34 13.08
CA LEU A 184 9.23 3.41 11.87
C LEU A 184 9.82 4.83 11.68
N GLU A 185 9.00 5.87 11.77
CA GLU A 185 9.43 7.26 11.58
C GLU A 185 10.48 7.70 12.61
N LYS A 186 10.37 7.25 13.87
CA LYS A 186 11.41 7.49 14.89
C LYS A 186 12.76 6.89 14.50
N ILE A 187 12.80 5.82 13.71
CA ILE A 187 14.05 5.24 13.19
C ILE A 187 14.53 6.06 12.00
N LEU A 188 13.63 6.39 11.07
CA LEU A 188 13.98 7.13 9.85
C LEU A 188 14.51 8.53 10.17
N ASN A 189 13.92 9.24 11.14
CA ASN A 189 14.32 10.59 11.54
C ASN A 189 15.63 10.66 12.35
N LYS A 190 16.22 9.51 12.72
CA LYS A 190 17.50 9.45 13.44
C LYS A 190 18.70 9.19 12.54
N ASN A 191 18.46 8.76 11.30
CA ASN A 191 19.49 8.41 10.31
C ASN A 191 19.66 9.54 9.29
#